data_AF-A0A511KPK7-F1
#
_entry.id   AF-A0A511KPK7-F1
#
_cell.length_a   1.000
_cell.length_b   1.000
_cell.length_c   1.000
_cell.angle_alpha   90.00
_cell.angle_beta   90.00
_cell.angle_gamma   90.00
#
_symmetry.space_group_name_H-M   'P 1'
#
loop_
_entity.id
_entity.type
_entity.pdbx_description
1 polymer ?
#
loop_
_entity_poly.entity_id
_entity_poly.type
_entity_poly.pdbx_seq_one_letter_code
_entity_poly.pdbx_strand_id
1 'polypeptide(L)'
;MDQSDLESLLATLRQAQDSDPGAPAQPAQPAQLHRSGDGAPFQQQLNSLLTTLSALPDAGTHAISHSHSHSHSHSQSQSQSQSPAPAALAHPLNSRIKDLSQLTFQEAVPRVNALAIDPHFLEQVEQLWEEQKTFELRQKDERNRYERELRQSGVSPAIKSQRLREWDRRLLVRWAQVQSEQQEKLRALGVPTFQQTTDPTLLKRQERVIDVLVGFLEDRADDAE
;
A
#
# COMPACT_ATOMS: atom_id res chain seq x y z
N MET A 1 1.21 -32.61 13.54
CA MET A 1 2.42 -32.00 14.13
C MET A 1 2.50 -32.60 15.51
N ASP A 2 3.27 -33.67 15.59
CA ASP A 2 3.23 -34.60 16.72
C ASP A 2 4.10 -34.08 17.86
N GLN A 3 3.83 -34.55 19.08
CA GLN A 3 4.55 -34.11 20.28
C GLN A 3 6.07 -34.35 20.15
N SER A 4 6.44 -35.39 19.41
CA SER A 4 7.81 -35.75 19.07
C SER A 4 8.52 -34.71 18.18
N ASP A 5 7.81 -34.04 17.28
CA ASP A 5 8.39 -33.01 16.41
C ASP A 5 8.78 -31.77 17.22
N LEU A 6 7.98 -31.45 18.25
CA LEU A 6 8.17 -30.28 19.09
C LEU A 6 9.34 -30.48 20.07
N GLU A 7 9.53 -31.69 20.58
CA GLU A 7 10.71 -32.03 21.38
C GLU A 7 12.01 -32.02 20.55
N SER A 8 11.96 -32.49 19.29
CA SER A 8 13.11 -32.47 18.39
C SER A 8 13.54 -31.03 18.03
N LEU A 9 12.58 -30.12 17.85
CA LEU A 9 12.84 -28.69 17.65
C LEU A 9 13.47 -28.02 18.89
N LEU A 10 12.98 -28.34 20.09
CA LEU A 10 13.55 -27.83 21.34
C LEU A 10 14.97 -28.34 21.59
N ALA A 11 15.25 -29.61 21.27
CA ALA A 11 16.59 -30.18 21.38
C ALA A 11 17.57 -29.50 20.41
N THR A 12 17.13 -29.25 19.18
CA THR A 12 17.95 -28.59 18.14
C THR A 12 18.30 -27.14 18.54
N LEU A 13 17.33 -26.39 19.08
CA LEU A 13 17.55 -25.02 19.55
C LEU A 13 18.53 -24.93 20.71
N ARG A 14 18.48 -25.90 21.63
CA ARG A 14 19.40 -25.96 22.77
C ARG A 14 20.82 -26.26 22.34
N GLN A 15 21.00 -27.13 21.35
CA GLN A 15 22.32 -27.46 20.81
C GLN A 15 22.97 -26.32 20.03
N ALA A 16 22.17 -25.45 19.41
CA ALA A 16 22.66 -24.25 18.73
C ALA A 16 23.15 -23.15 19.70
N GLN A 17 22.67 -23.14 20.95
CA GLN A 17 23.07 -22.15 21.96
C GLN A 17 24.36 -22.52 22.72
N ASP A 18 24.75 -23.79 22.73
CA ASP A 18 25.98 -24.27 23.40
C ASP A 18 27.24 -24.17 22.53
N SER A 19 27.13 -23.66 21.30
CA SER A 19 28.27 -23.46 20.41
C SER A 19 28.79 -22.02 20.48
N ASP A 20 29.45 -21.68 21.59
CA ASP A 20 30.24 -20.46 21.77
C ASP A 20 31.74 -20.81 21.89
N PRO A 21 32.60 -20.44 20.92
CA PRO A 21 34.04 -20.49 21.10
C PRO A 21 34.56 -19.12 21.54
N GLY A 22 34.74 -18.96 22.85
CA GLY A 22 35.53 -17.88 23.42
C GLY A 22 37.05 -18.15 23.34
N ALA A 23 37.81 -17.15 22.83
CA ALA A 23 39.15 -16.66 23.24
C ALA A 23 40.05 -16.26 22.03
N PRO A 24 41.14 -15.48 22.21
CA PRO A 24 41.22 -14.12 22.77
C PRO A 24 42.06 -13.13 21.90
N ALA A 25 41.93 -11.83 22.22
CA ALA A 25 42.88 -10.70 22.11
C ALA A 25 44.01 -10.68 21.04
N GLN A 26 44.01 -9.64 20.19
CA GLN A 26 45.21 -8.87 19.82
C GLN A 26 44.89 -7.39 19.45
N PRO A 27 45.86 -6.46 19.56
CA PRO A 27 45.62 -5.02 19.76
C PRO A 27 45.82 -4.14 18.51
N ALA A 28 45.17 -2.97 18.57
CA ALA A 28 45.55 -1.64 18.05
C ALA A 28 46.27 -1.52 16.69
N GLN A 29 45.57 -0.95 15.70
CA GLN A 29 46.14 -0.02 14.71
C GLN A 29 45.11 1.06 14.28
N PRO A 30 45.57 2.24 13.81
CA PRO A 30 44.85 3.51 13.91
C PRO A 30 44.10 3.93 12.63
N ALA A 31 43.12 4.81 12.85
CA ALA A 31 42.55 5.83 11.97
C ALA A 31 42.87 5.76 10.47
N GLN A 32 41.84 5.46 9.65
CA GLN A 32 41.69 6.07 8.33
C GLN A 32 40.26 6.58 8.12
N LEU A 33 40.18 7.90 8.07
CA LEU A 33 39.08 8.69 7.52
C LEU A 33 38.98 8.40 6.02
N HIS A 34 37.90 7.77 5.56
CA HIS A 34 37.38 8.02 4.22
C HIS A 34 35.87 8.22 4.26
N ARG A 35 35.53 9.49 4.07
CA ARG A 35 34.21 10.05 3.84
C ARG A 35 33.92 9.91 2.35
N SER A 36 32.94 9.09 2.00
CA SER A 36 32.24 9.06 0.71
C SER A 36 30.85 8.53 1.07
N GLY A 37 29.78 9.32 1.16
CA GLY A 37 29.41 10.42 0.28
C GLY A 37 28.80 9.87 -0.99
N ASP A 38 27.78 9.00 -0.87
CA ASP A 38 26.98 8.55 -2.01
C ASP A 38 25.54 8.22 -1.55
N GLY A 39 24.77 9.28 -1.30
CA GLY A 39 23.32 9.20 -1.12
C GLY A 39 22.65 9.13 -2.49
N ALA A 40 22.62 7.94 -3.09
CA ALA A 40 21.84 7.67 -4.32
C ALA A 40 21.40 6.21 -4.59
N PRO A 41 21.42 5.23 -3.66
CA PRO A 41 20.99 3.87 -4.01
C PRO A 41 19.46 3.78 -4.25
N PHE A 42 18.66 4.59 -3.55
CA PHE A 42 17.20 4.47 -3.57
C PHE A 42 16.57 4.88 -4.92
N GLN A 43 17.07 5.95 -5.55
CA GLN A 43 16.58 6.37 -6.88
C GLN A 43 16.89 5.34 -7.97
N GLN A 44 18.06 4.68 -7.90
CA GLN A 44 18.41 3.64 -8.87
C GLN A 44 17.57 2.37 -8.70
N GLN A 45 17.19 2.03 -7.45
CA GLN A 45 16.25 0.95 -7.19
C GLN A 45 14.85 1.25 -7.72
N LEU A 46 14.33 2.47 -7.52
CA LEU A 46 13.02 2.86 -8.05
C LEU A 46 12.98 2.82 -9.59
N ASN A 47 14.03 3.32 -10.25
CA ASN A 47 14.14 3.26 -11.73
C ASN A 47 14.22 1.81 -12.24
N SER A 48 14.90 0.92 -11.51
CA SER A 48 14.99 -0.50 -11.85
C SER A 48 13.63 -1.21 -11.72
N LEU A 49 12.83 -0.86 -10.70
CA LEU A 49 11.47 -1.40 -10.53
C LEU A 49 10.49 -0.88 -11.60
N LEU A 50 10.60 0.40 -11.99
CA LEU A 50 9.82 1.00 -13.09
C LEU A 50 10.11 0.31 -14.44
N THR A 51 11.38 0.00 -14.71
CA THR A 51 11.80 -0.69 -15.94
C THR A 51 11.27 -2.12 -15.98
N THR A 52 11.32 -2.84 -14.86
CA THR A 52 10.86 -4.24 -14.77
C THR A 52 9.34 -4.36 -14.95
N LEU A 53 8.56 -3.39 -14.45
CA LEU A 53 7.10 -3.38 -14.60
C LEU A 53 6.63 -3.02 -16.02
N SER A 54 7.45 -2.29 -16.78
CA SER A 54 7.14 -1.91 -18.17
C SER A 54 7.33 -3.07 -19.17
N ALA A 55 7.94 -4.17 -18.72
CA ALA A 55 8.27 -5.34 -19.54
C ALA A 55 7.26 -6.50 -19.44
N LEU A 56 6.14 -6.36 -18.71
CA LEU A 56 5.10 -7.39 -18.68
C LEU A 56 4.11 -7.21 -19.85
N PRO A 57 3.99 -8.19 -20.76
CA PRO A 57 2.94 -8.18 -21.78
C PRO A 57 1.58 -8.48 -21.15
N ASP A 58 0.60 -7.65 -21.50
CA ASP A 58 -0.82 -7.76 -21.17
C ASP A 58 -1.38 -9.06 -21.79
N ALA A 59 -1.73 -10.04 -20.96
CA ALA A 59 -2.31 -11.30 -21.40
C ALA A 59 -3.80 -11.09 -21.74
N GLY A 60 -4.03 -10.59 -22.96
CA GLY A 60 -5.33 -10.39 -23.56
C GLY A 60 -6.15 -11.69 -23.71
N THR A 61 -7.21 -11.76 -22.91
CA THR A 61 -8.57 -12.20 -23.23
C THR A 61 -8.78 -12.85 -24.61
N HIS A 62 -8.84 -14.18 -24.66
CA HIS A 62 -9.33 -14.90 -25.84
C HIS A 62 -10.86 -14.75 -25.95
N ALA A 63 -11.26 -14.20 -27.10
CA ALA A 63 -12.62 -13.89 -27.50
C ALA A 63 -13.48 -15.13 -27.76
N ILE A 64 -14.74 -15.04 -27.35
CA ILE A 64 -15.82 -15.96 -27.70
C ILE A 64 -16.35 -15.58 -29.09
N SER A 65 -16.15 -16.47 -30.06
CA SER A 65 -16.79 -16.42 -31.38
C SER A 65 -18.30 -16.62 -31.25
N HIS A 66 -19.09 -15.65 -31.71
CA HIS A 66 -20.48 -15.91 -32.12
C HIS A 66 -20.76 -15.18 -33.43
N SER A 67 -20.86 -16.00 -34.48
CA SER A 67 -21.31 -15.69 -35.83
C SER A 67 -22.79 -15.33 -35.82
N HIS A 68 -23.20 -14.23 -36.45
CA HIS A 68 -24.53 -14.10 -37.06
C HIS A 68 -24.48 -13.14 -38.25
N SER A 69 -24.64 -13.72 -39.44
CA SER A 69 -24.94 -13.04 -40.69
C SER A 69 -26.29 -12.34 -40.61
N HIS A 70 -26.43 -11.13 -41.18
CA HIS A 70 -27.66 -10.67 -41.83
C HIS A 70 -27.30 -9.58 -42.85
N SER A 71 -27.42 -9.93 -44.13
CA SER A 71 -27.43 -9.02 -45.26
C SER A 71 -28.72 -8.19 -45.22
N HIS A 72 -28.67 -6.90 -45.52
CA HIS A 72 -29.77 -6.15 -46.14
C HIS A 72 -29.21 -4.95 -46.92
N SER A 73 -29.32 -5.03 -48.24
CA SER A 73 -29.18 -3.90 -49.16
C SER A 73 -30.46 -3.09 -49.17
N HIS A 74 -30.37 -1.76 -49.05
CA HIS A 74 -31.40 -0.87 -49.58
C HIS A 74 -30.78 0.47 -49.99
N SER A 75 -30.83 0.74 -51.29
CA SER A 75 -30.59 2.04 -51.90
C SER A 75 -31.94 2.74 -52.10
N GLN A 76 -32.12 3.98 -51.63
CA GLN A 76 -32.65 5.04 -52.51
C GLN A 76 -32.56 6.45 -51.89
N SER A 77 -32.23 7.37 -52.80
CA SER A 77 -32.16 8.83 -52.83
C SER A 77 -33.11 9.65 -51.94
N GLN A 78 -32.65 10.82 -51.47
CA GLN A 78 -33.11 12.13 -51.97
C GLN A 78 -32.37 13.32 -51.35
N SER A 79 -32.15 14.32 -52.19
CA SER A 79 -31.48 15.59 -51.98
C SER A 79 -32.28 16.55 -51.09
N GLN A 80 -31.60 17.35 -50.26
CA GLN A 80 -32.06 18.71 -49.95
C GLN A 80 -30.91 19.58 -49.41
N SER A 81 -30.76 20.73 -50.05
CA SER A 81 -29.78 21.79 -49.85
C SER A 81 -30.09 22.61 -48.59
N GLN A 82 -29.11 22.83 -47.69
CA GLN A 82 -29.12 23.99 -46.79
C GLN A 82 -27.68 24.52 -46.53
N SER A 83 -27.62 25.84 -46.43
CA SER A 83 -26.49 26.78 -46.47
C SER A 83 -25.33 26.55 -45.49
N PRO A 84 -24.13 27.10 -45.81
CA PRO A 84 -22.98 27.08 -44.93
C PRO A 84 -23.13 28.13 -43.81
N ALA A 85 -23.35 27.67 -42.58
CA ALA A 85 -23.08 28.47 -41.39
C ALA A 85 -21.58 28.36 -41.05
N PRO A 86 -20.90 29.46 -40.67
CA PRO A 86 -19.49 29.41 -40.30
C PRO A 86 -19.34 28.54 -39.05
N ALA A 87 -18.62 27.44 -39.21
CA ALA A 87 -18.17 26.58 -38.12
C ALA A 87 -17.25 27.39 -37.21
N ALA A 88 -17.84 28.03 -36.20
CA ALA A 88 -17.12 28.38 -34.99
C ALA A 88 -16.64 27.05 -34.40
N LEU A 89 -15.34 26.82 -34.53
CA LEU A 89 -14.60 25.69 -33.97
C LEU A 89 -14.92 25.61 -32.47
N ALA A 90 -15.86 24.75 -32.09
CA ALA A 90 -16.01 24.31 -30.73
C ALA A 90 -14.76 23.47 -30.40
N HIS A 91 -13.71 24.14 -29.93
CA HIS A 91 -12.58 23.48 -29.30
C HIS A 91 -13.16 22.67 -28.12
N PRO A 92 -12.96 21.34 -28.06
CA PRO A 92 -13.36 20.58 -26.89
C PRO A 92 -12.45 21.00 -25.74
N LEU A 93 -12.93 21.95 -24.92
CA LEU A 93 -12.38 22.31 -23.60
C LEU A 93 -12.58 21.18 -22.59
N ASN A 94 -12.33 19.94 -23.01
CA ASN A 94 -12.20 18.78 -22.15
C ASN A 94 -10.72 18.62 -21.80
N SER A 95 -10.14 19.62 -21.14
CA SER A 95 -9.12 19.35 -20.13
C SER A 95 -9.82 18.60 -19.01
N ARG A 96 -10.14 17.32 -19.26
CA ARG A 96 -10.67 16.40 -18.27
C ARG A 96 -9.64 16.45 -17.15
N ILE A 97 -9.99 17.09 -16.04
CA ILE A 97 -9.29 16.96 -14.78
C ILE A 97 -9.31 15.45 -14.55
N LYS A 98 -8.22 14.77 -14.92
CA LYS A 98 -8.11 13.32 -14.76
C LYS A 98 -8.35 13.09 -13.29
N ASP A 99 -9.37 12.30 -12.98
CA ASP A 99 -9.68 11.93 -11.61
C ASP A 99 -8.41 11.31 -11.00
N LEU A 100 -7.91 11.92 -9.93
CA LEU A 100 -6.68 11.50 -9.26
C LEU A 100 -6.77 10.06 -8.78
N SER A 101 -7.99 9.58 -8.51
CA SER A 101 -8.28 8.21 -8.09
C SER A 101 -7.95 7.15 -9.17
N GLN A 102 -8.03 7.52 -10.45
CA GLN A 102 -7.87 6.61 -11.58
C GLN A 102 -6.44 6.51 -12.09
N LEU A 103 -5.52 7.30 -11.51
CA LEU A 103 -4.12 7.30 -11.91
C LEU A 103 -3.47 5.93 -11.66
N THR A 104 -2.63 5.51 -12.59
CA THR A 104 -1.76 4.35 -12.41
C THR A 104 -0.69 4.66 -11.37
N PHE A 105 -0.07 3.62 -10.79
CA PHE A 105 1.02 3.82 -9.84
C PHE A 105 2.17 4.64 -10.46
N GLN A 106 2.53 4.37 -11.72
CA GLN A 106 3.58 5.08 -12.44
C GLN A 106 3.26 6.58 -12.62
N GLU A 107 2.00 6.93 -12.87
CA GLU A 107 1.55 8.32 -12.96
C GLU A 107 1.42 9.00 -11.58
N ALA A 108 1.17 8.21 -10.53
CA ALA A 108 1.00 8.69 -9.16
C ALA A 108 2.34 9.10 -8.53
N VAL A 109 3.40 8.31 -8.72
CA VAL A 109 4.70 8.54 -8.04
C VAL A 109 5.27 9.94 -8.26
N PRO A 110 5.38 10.48 -9.50
CA PRO A 110 5.90 11.84 -9.69
C PRO A 110 5.05 12.92 -9.00
N ARG A 111 3.74 12.70 -8.86
CA ARG A 111 2.85 13.63 -8.16
C ARG A 111 3.02 13.54 -6.64
N VAL A 112 3.17 12.33 -6.12
CA VAL A 112 3.48 12.10 -4.70
C VAL A 112 4.82 12.74 -4.35
N ASN A 113 5.84 12.59 -5.20
CA ASN A 113 7.14 13.24 -5.02
C ASN A 113 7.01 14.77 -4.98
N ALA A 114 6.15 15.34 -5.84
CA ALA A 114 5.90 16.78 -5.83
C ALA A 114 5.18 17.24 -4.54
N LEU A 115 4.27 16.43 -4.00
CA LEU A 115 3.61 16.70 -2.71
C LEU A 115 4.59 16.58 -1.53
N ALA A 116 5.50 15.61 -1.56
CA ALA A 116 6.48 15.37 -0.51
C ALA A 116 7.49 16.52 -0.33
N ILE A 117 7.60 17.44 -1.31
CA ILE A 117 8.39 18.67 -1.17
C ILE A 117 7.77 19.62 -0.13
N ASP A 118 6.45 19.57 0.07
CA ASP A 118 5.75 20.41 1.06
C ASP A 118 5.86 19.79 2.47
N PRO A 119 6.54 20.46 3.43
CA PRO A 119 6.67 19.96 4.79
C PRO A 119 5.33 19.79 5.50
N HIS A 120 4.37 20.68 5.25
CA HIS A 120 3.05 20.64 5.88
C HIS A 120 2.21 19.44 5.38
N PHE A 121 2.43 19.02 4.15
CA PHE A 121 1.86 17.77 3.65
C PHE A 121 2.42 16.57 4.42
N LEU A 122 3.74 16.47 4.55
CA LEU A 122 4.37 15.37 5.28
C LEU A 122 4.00 15.34 6.76
N GLU A 123 3.88 16.49 7.44
CA GLU A 123 3.39 16.57 8.82
C GLU A 123 1.97 15.99 8.98
N GLN A 124 1.08 16.24 8.03
CA GLN A 124 -0.27 15.66 8.06
C GLN A 124 -0.27 14.15 7.80
N VAL A 125 0.62 13.67 6.92
CA VAL A 125 0.78 12.22 6.68
C VAL A 125 1.40 11.53 7.90
N GLU A 126 2.37 12.16 8.55
CA GLU A 126 2.96 11.70 9.82
C GLU A 126 1.91 11.62 10.92
N GLN A 127 1.08 12.65 11.09
CA GLN A 127 -0.03 12.62 12.04
C GLN A 127 -0.98 11.45 11.78
N LEU A 128 -1.34 11.19 10.51
CA LEU A 128 -2.19 10.05 10.14
C LEU A 128 -1.56 8.70 10.53
N TRP A 129 -0.25 8.60 10.37
CA TRP A 129 0.53 7.41 10.71
C TRP A 129 0.64 7.20 12.22
N GLU A 130 0.85 8.28 12.98
CA GLU A 130 0.84 8.24 14.45
C GLU A 130 -0.54 7.90 15.02
N GLU A 131 -1.61 8.45 14.44
CA GLU A 131 -2.99 8.10 14.76
C GLU A 131 -3.23 6.59 14.58
N GLN A 132 -2.74 6.02 13.47
CA GLN A 132 -2.81 4.58 13.20
C GLN A 132 -2.05 3.76 14.23
N LYS A 133 -0.77 4.09 14.47
CA LYS A 133 0.08 3.40 15.44
C LYS A 133 -0.52 3.43 16.84
N THR A 134 -1.05 4.58 17.25
CA THR A 134 -1.71 4.77 18.54
C THR A 134 -2.96 3.91 18.65
N PHE A 135 -3.77 3.85 17.58
CA PHE A 135 -4.93 2.96 17.52
C PHE A 135 -4.50 1.49 17.67
N GLU A 136 -3.54 1.02 16.87
CA GLU A 136 -3.06 -0.36 16.90
C GLU A 136 -2.52 -0.76 18.27
N LEU A 137 -1.69 0.08 18.88
CA LEU A 137 -1.15 -0.14 20.21
C LEU A 137 -2.27 -0.26 21.26
N ARG A 138 -3.22 0.67 21.24
CA ARG A 138 -4.38 0.64 22.14
C ARG A 138 -5.21 -0.64 21.97
N GLN A 139 -5.44 -1.07 20.72
CA GLN A 139 -6.20 -2.30 20.46
C GLN A 139 -5.46 -3.55 20.90
N LYS A 140 -4.13 -3.59 20.74
CA LYS A 140 -3.27 -4.66 21.27
C LYS A 140 -3.38 -4.74 22.80
N ASP A 141 -3.33 -3.61 23.48
CA ASP A 141 -3.45 -3.55 24.94
C ASP A 141 -4.85 -3.96 25.42
N GLU A 142 -5.91 -3.47 24.76
CA GLU A 142 -7.30 -3.86 25.04
C GLU A 142 -7.50 -5.37 24.85
N ARG A 143 -6.95 -5.96 23.77
CA ARG A 143 -7.00 -7.40 23.51
C ARG A 143 -6.29 -8.19 24.61
N ASN A 144 -5.08 -7.78 24.98
CA ASN A 144 -4.28 -8.45 26.01
C ASN A 144 -4.97 -8.41 27.38
N ARG A 145 -5.59 -7.27 27.72
CA ARG A 145 -6.40 -7.13 28.93
C ARG A 145 -7.60 -8.09 28.89
N TYR A 146 -8.35 -8.08 27.78
CA TYR A 146 -9.53 -8.93 27.62
C TYR A 146 -9.19 -10.42 27.69
N GLU A 147 -8.07 -10.83 27.09
CA GLU A 147 -7.59 -12.21 27.15
C GLU A 147 -7.24 -12.63 28.58
N ARG A 148 -6.62 -11.74 29.37
CA ARG A 148 -6.32 -11.99 30.79
C ARG A 148 -7.59 -12.13 31.64
N GLU A 149 -8.57 -11.27 31.44
CA GLU A 149 -9.87 -11.35 32.12
C GLU A 149 -10.58 -12.68 31.79
N LEU A 150 -10.57 -13.08 30.52
CA LEU A 150 -11.13 -14.38 30.10
C LEU A 150 -10.38 -15.55 30.76
N ARG A 151 -9.05 -15.48 30.85
CA ARG A 151 -8.26 -16.52 31.55
C ARG A 151 -8.66 -16.65 33.02
N GLN A 152 -8.88 -15.53 33.72
CA GLN A 152 -9.25 -15.49 35.13
C GLN A 152 -10.70 -15.88 35.42
N SER A 153 -11.62 -15.72 34.45
CA SER A 153 -13.06 -15.93 34.63
C SER A 153 -13.51 -17.39 34.84
N GLY A 154 -12.62 -18.38 34.75
CA GLY A 154 -12.96 -19.80 34.91
C GLY A 154 -13.89 -20.39 33.84
N VAL A 155 -14.27 -19.63 32.80
CA VAL A 155 -15.14 -20.12 31.73
C VAL A 155 -14.45 -21.22 30.90
N SER A 156 -15.23 -22.06 30.22
CA SER A 156 -14.68 -23.13 29.38
C SER A 156 -13.86 -22.57 28.20
N PRO A 157 -12.83 -23.30 27.72
CA PRO A 157 -12.00 -22.84 26.60
C PRO A 157 -12.80 -22.49 25.34
N ALA A 158 -13.86 -23.24 25.04
CA ALA A 158 -14.74 -22.97 23.89
C ALA A 158 -15.41 -21.59 23.97
N ILE A 159 -15.89 -21.22 25.16
CA ILE A 159 -16.53 -19.92 25.40
C ILE A 159 -15.48 -18.80 25.33
N LYS A 160 -14.26 -19.01 25.83
CA LYS A 160 -13.15 -18.03 25.69
C LYS A 160 -12.87 -17.73 24.23
N SER A 161 -12.69 -18.77 23.42
CA SER A 161 -12.41 -18.64 21.98
C SER A 161 -13.56 -17.98 21.22
N GLN A 162 -14.81 -18.25 21.59
CA GLN A 162 -15.96 -17.57 21.01
C GLN A 162 -15.93 -16.06 21.32
N ARG A 163 -15.77 -15.69 22.59
CA ARG A 163 -15.72 -14.28 23.03
C ARG A 163 -14.57 -13.51 22.38
N LEU A 164 -13.41 -14.14 22.23
CA LEU A 164 -12.25 -13.52 21.57
C LEU A 164 -12.54 -13.26 20.08
N ARG A 165 -13.13 -14.22 19.36
CA ARG A 165 -13.55 -14.01 17.96
C ARG A 165 -14.60 -12.91 17.80
N GLU A 166 -15.54 -12.80 18.73
CA GLU A 166 -16.53 -11.71 18.73
C GLU A 166 -15.88 -10.35 19.01
N TRP A 167 -14.85 -10.30 19.85
CA TRP A 167 -14.03 -9.11 20.06
C TRP A 167 -13.25 -8.76 18.77
N ASP A 168 -12.57 -9.73 18.16
CA ASP A 168 -11.79 -9.53 16.93
C ASP A 168 -12.69 -9.03 15.78
N ARG A 169 -13.90 -9.58 15.64
CA ARG A 169 -14.87 -9.12 14.64
C ARG A 169 -15.25 -7.64 14.84
N ARG A 170 -15.46 -7.21 16.09
CA ARG A 170 -15.76 -5.80 16.41
C ARG A 170 -14.56 -4.90 16.19
N LEU A 171 -13.36 -5.39 16.46
CA LEU A 171 -12.12 -4.70 16.13
C LEU A 171 -12.02 -4.46 14.62
N LEU A 172 -12.26 -5.48 13.78
CA LEU A 172 -12.19 -5.34 12.34
C LEU A 172 -13.16 -4.28 11.77
N VAL A 173 -14.35 -4.15 12.35
CA VAL A 173 -15.30 -3.08 11.96
C VAL A 173 -14.74 -1.70 12.29
N ARG A 174 -14.19 -1.51 13.50
CA ARG A 174 -13.56 -0.24 13.89
C ARG A 174 -12.32 0.06 13.04
N TRP A 175 -11.51 -0.96 12.73
CA TRP A 175 -10.35 -0.83 11.86
C TRP A 175 -10.74 -0.37 10.46
N ALA A 176 -11.77 -0.98 9.86
CA ALA A 176 -12.27 -0.57 8.56
C ALA A 176 -12.76 0.89 8.56
N GLN A 177 -13.35 1.36 9.66
CA GLN A 177 -13.72 2.76 9.82
C GLN A 177 -12.50 3.69 9.84
N VAL A 178 -11.48 3.38 10.65
CA VAL A 178 -10.22 4.16 10.68
C VAL A 178 -9.58 4.20 9.29
N GLN A 179 -9.48 3.05 8.61
CA GLN A 179 -8.93 2.97 7.27
C GLN A 179 -9.72 3.82 6.27
N SER A 180 -11.06 3.84 6.37
CA SER A 180 -11.91 4.67 5.53
C SER A 180 -11.69 6.17 5.78
N GLU A 181 -11.59 6.57 7.05
CA GLU A 181 -11.30 7.96 7.44
C GLU A 181 -9.92 8.40 6.94
N GLN A 182 -8.91 7.53 7.04
CA GLN A 182 -7.57 7.78 6.50
C GLN A 182 -7.58 7.90 4.97
N GLN A 183 -8.26 7.01 4.25
CA GLN A 183 -8.41 7.10 2.79
C GLN A 183 -9.05 8.42 2.37
N GLU A 184 -10.06 8.88 3.12
CA GLU A 184 -10.72 10.16 2.88
C GLU A 184 -9.79 11.35 3.15
N LYS A 185 -9.05 11.33 4.27
CA LYS A 185 -8.06 12.37 4.59
C LYS A 185 -6.96 12.43 3.53
N LEU A 186 -6.38 11.31 3.12
CA LEU A 186 -5.36 11.25 2.07
C LEU A 186 -5.90 11.73 0.71
N ARG A 187 -7.15 11.39 0.37
CA ARG A 187 -7.82 11.94 -0.80
C ARG A 187 -7.99 13.46 -0.71
N ALA A 188 -8.38 13.99 0.46
CA ALA A 188 -8.52 15.43 0.69
C ALA A 188 -7.19 16.18 0.60
N LEU A 189 -6.09 15.53 0.96
CA LEU A 189 -4.72 16.01 0.75
C LEU A 189 -4.26 15.96 -0.72
N GLY A 190 -5.11 15.45 -1.63
CA GLY A 190 -4.80 15.35 -3.05
C GLY A 190 -3.86 14.20 -3.40
N VAL A 191 -3.67 13.22 -2.50
CA VAL A 191 -2.83 12.06 -2.78
C VAL A 191 -3.47 11.22 -3.90
N PRO A 192 -2.75 10.95 -5.01
CA PRO A 192 -3.25 10.14 -6.10
C PRO A 192 -3.69 8.75 -5.66
N THR A 193 -4.60 8.12 -6.41
CA THR A 193 -5.09 6.75 -6.21
C THR A 193 -5.99 6.53 -4.97
N PHE A 194 -6.04 7.50 -4.05
CA PHE A 194 -6.87 7.41 -2.86
C PHE A 194 -8.33 7.72 -3.17
N GLN A 195 -9.15 6.70 -2.93
CA GLN A 195 -10.61 6.78 -2.85
C GLN A 195 -11.07 5.72 -1.86
N GLN A 196 -12.22 5.96 -1.24
CA GLN A 196 -12.85 4.95 -0.39
C GLN A 196 -13.19 3.73 -1.26
N THR A 197 -12.55 2.60 -0.98
CA THR A 197 -12.73 1.38 -1.79
C THR A 197 -12.45 0.13 -0.99
N THR A 198 -13.10 -0.96 -1.39
CA THR A 198 -12.89 -2.31 -0.89
C THR A 198 -12.27 -3.23 -1.94
N ASP A 199 -11.97 -2.71 -3.15
CA ASP A 199 -11.35 -3.48 -4.22
C ASP A 199 -9.89 -3.80 -3.87
N PRO A 200 -9.50 -5.09 -3.74
CA PRO A 200 -8.14 -5.48 -3.39
C PRO A 200 -7.09 -4.97 -4.41
N THR A 201 -7.48 -4.76 -5.66
CA THR A 201 -6.55 -4.28 -6.70
C THR A 201 -6.18 -2.81 -6.46
N LEU A 202 -7.18 -1.99 -6.12
CA LEU A 202 -6.96 -0.59 -5.77
C LEU A 202 -6.28 -0.44 -4.42
N LEU A 203 -6.63 -1.27 -3.42
CA LEU A 203 -5.97 -1.28 -2.12
C LEU A 203 -4.47 -1.57 -2.24
N LYS A 204 -4.08 -2.57 -3.04
CA LYS A 204 -2.65 -2.84 -3.33
C LYS A 204 -1.94 -1.67 -4.02
N ARG A 205 -2.66 -0.89 -4.82
CA ARG A 205 -2.09 0.32 -5.45
C ARG A 205 -1.90 1.43 -4.42
N GLN A 206 -2.89 1.66 -3.57
CA GLN A 206 -2.81 2.62 -2.47
C GLN A 206 -1.70 2.26 -1.49
N GLU A 207 -1.57 0.98 -1.13
CA GLU A 207 -0.49 0.43 -0.29
C GLU A 207 0.89 0.82 -0.83
N ARG A 208 1.15 0.58 -2.12
CA ARG A 208 2.43 1.00 -2.74
C ARG A 208 2.67 2.50 -2.70
N VAL A 209 1.62 3.31 -2.77
CA VAL A 209 1.75 4.78 -2.63
C VAL A 209 2.05 5.15 -1.18
N ILE A 210 1.47 4.45 -0.20
CA ILE A 210 1.83 4.61 1.21
C ILE A 210 3.28 4.24 1.44
N ASP A 211 3.78 3.13 0.89
CA ASP A 211 5.18 2.73 1.05
C ASP A 211 6.15 3.84 0.59
N VAL A 212 5.83 4.52 -0.51
CA VAL A 212 6.61 5.67 -0.99
C VAL A 212 6.53 6.86 -0.01
N LEU A 213 5.34 7.16 0.51
CA LEU A 213 5.16 8.22 1.50
C LEU A 213 5.90 7.93 2.81
N VAL A 214 5.90 6.68 3.26
CA VAL A 214 6.62 6.24 4.45
C VAL A 214 8.12 6.39 4.24
N GLY A 215 8.65 6.03 3.06
CA GLY A 215 10.06 6.27 2.73
C GLY A 215 10.45 7.75 2.87
N PHE A 216 9.60 8.68 2.44
CA PHE A 216 9.86 10.11 2.64
C PHE A 216 9.83 10.55 4.10
N LEU A 217 9.00 9.92 4.94
CA LEU A 217 8.97 10.21 6.38
C LEU A 217 10.23 9.66 7.08
N GLU A 218 10.70 8.47 6.67
CA GLU A 218 11.92 7.85 7.20
C GLU A 218 13.15 8.65 6.81
N ASP A 219 13.30 9.04 5.54
CA ASP A 219 14.40 9.88 5.06
C ASP A 219 14.48 11.21 5.84
N ARG A 220 13.32 11.81 6.18
CA ARG A 220 13.27 13.05 6.96
C ARG A 220 13.66 12.87 8.43
N ALA A 221 13.35 11.70 9.01
CA ALA A 221 13.73 11.39 10.38
C ALA A 221 15.25 11.22 10.52
N ASP A 222 15.89 10.59 9.53
CA ASP A 222 17.34 10.37 9.49
C ASP A 222 18.13 11.70 9.35
N ASP A 223 17.58 12.69 8.63
CA ASP A 223 18.20 14.02 8.47
C ASP A 223 18.14 14.89 9.74
N ALA A 224 17.30 14.53 10.72
CA ALA A 224 17.08 15.31 11.93
C ALA A 224 17.97 14.88 13.13
N GLU A 225 18.70 13.76 13.03
CA GLU A 225 19.66 13.26 14.03
C GLU A 225 21.09 13.80 13.84
#